data_AF-A0A4R8SZP3-F1
#
_entry.id   AF-A0A4R8SZP3-F1
#
_cell.length_a   1.000
_cell.length_b   1.000
_cell.length_c   1.000
_cell.angle_alpha   90.00
_cell.angle_beta   90.00
_cell.angle_gamma   90.00
#
_symmetry.space_group_name_H-M   'P 1'
#
loop_
_entity.id
_entity.type
_entity.pdbx_description
1 polymer ?
#
loop_
_entity_poly.entity_id
_entity_poly.type
_entity_poly.pdbx_seq_one_letter_code
_entity_poly.pdbx_strand_id
1 'polypeptide(L)' 'MSVNEDCLTAEELKAVGGLRRLASRWPRSLMLASMDGELVVVRNDESRMDGANLDQDAIVAEIDGIPNTGGGW' A
#
# COMPACT_ATOMS: atom_id res chain seq x y z
N MET A 1 12.03 4.08 31.32
CA MET A 1 12.68 3.46 30.14
C MET A 1 11.61 2.60 29.47
N SER A 2 10.98 3.12 28.42
CA SER A 2 9.84 2.47 27.77
C SER A 2 10.31 1.39 26.80
N VAL A 3 9.78 0.18 27.00
CA VAL A 3 9.54 -0.94 26.08
C VAL A 3 10.59 -1.15 24.98
N ASN A 4 11.43 -2.18 25.17
CA ASN A 4 12.21 -2.78 24.09
C ASN A 4 11.25 -3.21 22.99
N GLU A 5 11.32 -2.52 21.85
CA GLU A 5 10.58 -2.83 20.62
C GLU A 5 10.84 -4.29 20.23
N ASP A 6 9.76 -5.02 19.96
CA ASP A 6 9.75 -6.42 19.56
C ASP A 6 10.80 -6.70 18.48
N CYS A 7 11.72 -7.60 18.78
CA CYS A 7 12.71 -8.06 17.80
C CYS A 7 11.98 -8.81 16.69
N LEU A 8 11.84 -8.16 15.54
CA LEU A 8 11.34 -8.77 14.31
C LEU A 8 12.09 -10.09 14.03
N THR A 9 11.34 -11.12 13.66
CA THR A 9 11.88 -12.37 13.16
C THR A 9 12.70 -12.14 11.88
N ALA A 10 13.54 -13.11 11.52
CA ALA A 10 14.33 -13.04 10.29
C ALA A 10 13.45 -12.91 9.03
N GLU A 11 12.25 -13.52 9.04
CA GLU A 11 11.28 -13.43 7.95
C GLU A 11 10.67 -12.03 7.87
N GLU A 12 10.28 -11.46 9.01
CA GLU A 12 9.75 -10.09 9.08
C GLU A 12 10.80 -9.06 8.68
N LEU A 13 12.05 -9.20 9.13
CA LEU A 13 13.17 -8.34 8.70
C LEU A 13 13.38 -8.40 7.19
N LYS A 14 13.32 -9.60 6.60
CA LYS A 14 13.44 -9.79 5.16
C LYS A 14 12.28 -9.15 4.41
N ALA A 15 11.05 -9.28 4.91
CA ALA A 15 9.86 -8.66 4.35
C ALA A 15 9.95 -7.12 4.39
N VAL A 16 10.26 -6.54 5.54
CA VAL A 16 10.46 -5.09 5.71
C VAL A 16 11.59 -4.59 4.81
N GLY A 17 12.71 -5.31 4.72
CA GLY A 17 13.81 -4.98 3.80
C GLY A 17 13.41 -5.06 2.31
N GLY A 18 12.48 -5.94 1.96
CA GLY A 18 11.86 -5.98 0.63
C GLY A 18 11.00 -4.75 0.36
N LEU A 19 10.09 -4.43 1.29
CA LEU A 19 9.20 -3.27 1.19
C LEU A 19 9.97 -1.95 1.10
N ARG A 20 11.02 -1.78 1.91
CA ARG A 20 11.88 -0.58 1.83
C ARG A 20 12.56 -0.40 0.48
N ARG A 21 13.04 -1.50 -0.12
CA ARG A 21 13.65 -1.48 -1.46
C ARG A 21 12.63 -1.22 -2.56
N LEU A 22 11.40 -1.70 -2.39
CA LEU A 22 10.31 -1.43 -3.32
C LEU A 22 9.89 0.05 -3.22
N ALA A 23 9.70 0.56 -2.01
CA ALA A 23 9.37 1.95 -1.75
C ALA A 23 10.42 2.93 -2.33
N SER A 24 11.71 2.60 -2.23
CA SER A 24 12.77 3.47 -2.79
C SER A 24 12.79 3.55 -4.32
N ARG A 25 12.14 2.62 -5.00
CA ARG A 25 12.05 2.54 -6.47
C ARG A 25 10.62 2.76 -6.98
N TRP A 26 9.70 3.09 -6.10
CA TRP A 26 8.30 3.19 -6.44
C TRP A 26 8.07 4.32 -7.46
N PRO A 27 7.45 4.05 -8.62
CA PRO A 27 7.18 5.07 -9.61
C PRO A 27 6.26 6.16 -9.03
N ARG A 28 6.62 7.43 -9.21
CA ARG A 28 5.77 8.56 -8.74
C ARG A 28 4.40 8.62 -9.40
N SER A 29 4.25 7.97 -10.55
CA SER A 29 2.98 7.85 -11.28
C SER A 29 2.06 6.76 -10.75
N LEU A 30 2.44 6.05 -9.68
CA LEU A 30 1.65 4.98 -9.06
C LEU A 30 1.51 5.24 -7.56
N MET A 31 0.38 4.82 -7.01
CA MET A 31 0.08 4.88 -5.58
C MET A 31 -0.44 3.52 -5.12
N LEU A 32 -0.10 3.14 -3.89
CA LEU A 32 -0.69 2.01 -3.20
C LEU A 32 -1.88 2.54 -2.39
N ALA A 33 -3.07 1.98 -2.62
CA ALA A 33 -4.30 2.37 -1.94
C ALA A 33 -4.99 1.15 -1.33
N SER A 34 -5.85 1.44 -0.36
CA SER A 34 -6.62 0.47 0.39
C SER A 34 -8.09 0.76 0.14
N MET A 35 -8.84 -0.19 -0.43
CA MET A 35 -10.25 -0.01 -0.77
C MET A 35 -11.03 -1.26 -0.37
N ASP A 36 -12.08 -1.11 0.45
CA ASP A 36 -13.03 -2.17 0.81
C ASP A 36 -12.39 -3.50 1.26
N GLY A 37 -11.28 -3.43 2.00
CA GLY A 37 -10.54 -4.59 2.48
C GLY A 37 -9.54 -5.20 1.49
N GLU A 38 -9.39 -4.59 0.31
CA GLU A 38 -8.41 -4.96 -0.71
C GLU A 38 -7.28 -3.94 -0.77
N LEU A 39 -6.11 -4.40 -1.21
CA LEU A 39 -4.96 -3.54 -1.47
C LEU A 39 -4.79 -3.43 -2.98
N VAL A 40 -4.78 -2.20 -3.50
CA VAL A 40 -4.74 -1.94 -4.93
C VAL A 40 -3.59 -1.01 -5.29
N VAL A 41 -3.06 -1.15 -6.50
CA VAL A 41 -2.16 -0.17 -7.11
C VAL A 41 -2.96 0.69 -8.07
N VAL A 42 -2.95 2.00 -7.88
CA VAL A 42 -3.66 2.96 -8.73
C VAL A 42 -2.69 3.91 -9.42
N ARG A 43 -3.11 4.53 -10.52
CA ARG A 43 -2.36 5.63 -11.13
C ARG A 43 -2.42 6.86 -10.24
N ASN A 44 -1.24 7.43 -9.96
CA ASN A 44 -1.11 8.68 -9.23
C ASN A 44 -1.33 9.87 -10.17
N ASP A 45 -2.59 10.13 -10.51
CA ASP A 45 -3.03 11.29 -11.27
C ASP A 45 -3.94 12.14 -10.36
N GLU A 46 -3.37 13.23 -9.83
CA GLU A 46 -4.06 14.13 -8.88
C GLU A 46 -5.41 14.62 -9.43
N SER A 47 -5.55 14.74 -10.76
CA SER A 47 -6.80 15.16 -11.41
C SER A 47 -7.95 14.14 -11.29
N ARG A 48 -7.63 12.87 -11.05
CA ARG A 48 -8.59 11.77 -10.89
C ARG A 48 -8.88 11.44 -9.42
N MET A 49 -8.09 11.99 -8.49
CA MET A 49 -8.27 11.78 -7.04
C MET A 49 -9.11 12.86 -6.35
N ASP A 50 -9.41 13.97 -7.04
CA ASP A 50 -10.21 15.08 -6.49
C ASP A 50 -11.73 14.79 -6.48
N GLY A 51 -12.13 13.65 -7.05
CA GLY A 51 -13.49 13.12 -6.96
C GLY A 51 -13.63 12.20 -5.75
N ALA A 52 -14.74 12.32 -5.00
CA ALA A 52 -15.04 11.51 -3.80
C ALA A 52 -15.07 9.99 -4.03
N ASN A 53 -14.96 9.54 -5.28
CA ASN A 53 -14.75 8.15 -5.65
C ASN A 53 -13.52 8.11 -6.55
N LEU A 54 -12.49 7.40 -6.12
CA LEU A 54 -11.45 6.94 -7.04
C LEU A 54 -12.17 6.16 -8.14
N ASP A 55 -12.03 6.65 -9.37
CA ASP A 55 -12.54 5.96 -10.54
C ASP A 55 -11.90 4.55 -10.57
N GLN A 56 -12.72 3.49 -10.63
CA GLN A 56 -12.21 2.12 -10.70
C GLN A 56 -11.29 1.93 -11.92
N ASP A 57 -11.46 2.76 -12.95
CA ASP A 57 -10.59 2.81 -14.14
C ASP A 57 -9.14 3.28 -13.82
N ALA A 58 -8.88 3.80 -12.61
CA ALA A 58 -7.55 4.16 -12.13
C ALA A 58 -6.79 2.96 -11.53
N ILE A 59 -7.46 1.84 -11.24
CA ILE A 59 -6.85 0.62 -10.70
C ILE A 59 -6.01 -0.05 -11.80
N VAL A 60 -4.74 -0.27 -11.48
CA VAL A 60 -3.77 -0.95 -12.33
C VAL A 60 -3.68 -2.43 -11.99
N ALA A 61 -3.77 -2.77 -10.70
CA ALA A 61 -3.74 -4.14 -10.21
C ALA A 61 -4.32 -4.24 -8.80
N GLU A 62 -4.99 -5.36 -8.54
CA GLU A 62 -5.33 -5.83 -7.19
C GLU A 62 -4.16 -6.66 -6.63
N ILE A 63 -3.93 -6.54 -5.32
CA ILE A 63 -2.91 -7.30 -4.61
C ILE A 63 -3.63 -8.27 -3.67
N ASP A 64 -3.75 -9.51 -4.12
CA ASP A 64 -4.36 -10.58 -3.36
C ASP A 64 -3.49 -11.07 -2.19
N GLY A 65 -4.14 -11.64 -1.18
CA GLY A 65 -3.47 -12.38 -0.11
C GLY A 65 -2.78 -11.53 0.96
N ILE A 66 -2.92 -10.20 0.90
CA ILE A 66 -2.54 -9.28 1.99
C ILE A 66 -3.83 -8.81 2.67
N PRO A 67 -4.15 -9.31 3.89
CA PRO A 67 -5.30 -8.83 4.62
C PRO A 67 -5.18 -7.34 4.87
N ASN A 68 -6.22 -6.59 4.51
CA ASN A 68 -6.27 -5.15 4.72
C ASN A 68 -7.51 -4.81 5.54
N THR A 69 -7.34 -3.99 6.58
CA THR A 69 -8.43 -3.53 7.45
C THR A 69 -8.98 -2.17 7.04
N GLY A 70 -8.64 -1.68 5.85
CA GLY A 70 -9.17 -0.43 5.33
C GLY A 70 -10.70 -0.42 5.35
N GLY A 71 -11.27 0.45 6.18
CA GLY A 71 -12.67 0.82 6.07
C GLY A 71 -12.89 1.62 4.79
N GLY A 72 -14.13 1.65 4.31
CA GLY A 72 -14.53 2.47 3.15
C GLY A 72 -14.01 3.91 3.29
N TRP A 73 -13.65 4.48 2.14
CA TRP A 73 -12.91 5.74 1.93
C TRP A 73 -13.07 6.83 2.99
#